data_AF-A0A959DA29-F1
#
_entry.id   AF-A0A959DA29-F1
#
_cell.length_a   1.000
_cell.length_b   1.000
_cell.length_c   1.000
_cell.angle_alpha   90.00
_cell.angle_beta   90.00
_cell.angle_gamma   90.00
#
_symmetry.space_group_name_H-M   'P 1'
#
loop_
_entity.id
_entity.type
_entity.pdbx_description
1 polymer ?
#
loop_
_entity_poly.entity_id
_entity_poly.type
_entity_poly.pdbx_seq_one_letter_code
_entity_poly.pdbx_strand_id
1 'polypeptide(L)' 'MNSSKMETSPTVLDAILWILRTGSQWRNMESKYPSWSAVYHHFRKWKLDDRFEKMNQRLNEMERYSLDREDAPS' A
#
# COMPACT_ATOMS: atom_id res chain seq x y z
N MET A 1 -19.32 -6.81 26.11
CA MET A 1 -18.91 -7.84 25.14
C MET A 1 -17.62 -7.36 24.51
N ASN A 2 -16.49 -7.96 24.88
CA ASN A 2 -15.18 -7.57 24.36
C ASN A 2 -15.14 -7.89 22.86
N SER A 3 -15.25 -6.87 22.01
CA SER A 3 -14.82 -6.99 20.61
C SER A 3 -13.34 -7.28 20.64
N SER A 4 -12.98 -8.57 20.59
CA SER A 4 -11.66 -9.01 20.19
C SER A 4 -11.32 -8.27 18.90
N LYS A 5 -10.36 -7.33 18.98
CA LYS A 5 -9.78 -6.72 17.78
C LYS A 5 -9.41 -7.88 16.88
N MET A 6 -10.05 -7.98 15.70
CA MET A 6 -9.60 -8.91 14.68
C MET A 6 -8.19 -8.44 14.32
N GLU A 7 -7.16 -9.11 14.84
CA GLU A 7 -5.79 -8.83 14.43
C GLU A 7 -5.65 -9.33 12.99
N THR A 8 -5.93 -8.43 12.05
CA THR A 8 -5.68 -8.67 10.64
C THR A 8 -4.17 -8.75 10.44
N SER A 9 -3.67 -9.90 10.03
CA SER A 9 -2.26 -10.07 9.69
C SER A 9 -1.82 -9.01 8.65
N PRO A 10 -0.70 -8.30 8.87
CA PRO A 10 -0.22 -7.29 7.94
C PRO A 10 -0.04 -7.84 6.52
N THR A 11 -0.51 -7.09 5.54
CA THR A 11 -0.45 -7.46 4.14
C THR A 11 0.91 -7.11 3.52
N VAL A 12 1.13 -7.59 2.28
CA VAL A 12 2.28 -7.16 1.47
C VAL A 12 2.26 -5.66 1.21
N LEU A 13 1.08 -5.07 1.00
CA LEU A 13 0.95 -3.62 0.79
C LEU A 13 1.33 -2.86 2.06
N ASP A 14 0.92 -3.32 3.24
CA ASP A 14 1.30 -2.70 4.52
C ASP A 14 2.82 -2.71 4.73
N ALA A 15 3.47 -3.82 4.36
CA ALA A 15 4.93 -3.95 4.42
C ALA A 15 5.63 -2.98 3.45
N ILE A 16 5.13 -2.86 2.21
CA ILE A 16 5.64 -1.91 1.22
C ILE A 16 5.52 -0.47 1.75
N LEU A 17 4.34 -0.08 2.25
CA LEU A 17 4.12 1.26 2.78
C LEU A 17 5.00 1.56 3.99
N TRP A 18 5.25 0.57 4.85
CA TRP A 18 6.18 0.72 5.98
C TRP A 18 7.61 0.97 5.50
N ILE A 19 8.10 0.23 4.51
CA ILE A 19 9.44 0.45 3.91
C ILE A 19 9.52 1.84 3.29
N LEU A 20 8.54 2.24 2.49
CA LEU A 20 8.53 3.55 1.81
C LEU A 20 8.47 4.71 2.81
N ARG A 21 7.73 4.56 3.91
CA ARG A 21 7.63 5.57 4.97
C ARG A 21 8.90 5.69 5.81
N THR A 22 9.57 4.57 6.08
CA THR A 22 10.71 4.54 7.03
C THR A 22 12.07 4.64 6.35
N GLY A 23 12.17 4.31 5.06
CA GLY A 23 13.45 4.19 4.36
C GLY A 23 14.32 3.03 4.87
N SER A 24 13.76 2.12 5.67
CA SER A 24 14.51 1.00 6.24
C SER A 24 15.02 0.05 5.17
N GLN A 25 16.14 -0.61 5.45
CA GLN A 25 16.65 -1.68 4.59
C GLN A 25 15.67 -2.85 4.55
N TRP A 26 15.42 -3.41 3.37
CA TRP A 26 14.51 -4.55 3.16
C TRP A 26 14.77 -5.73 4.10
N ARG A 27 16.06 -6.03 4.37
CA ARG A 27 16.46 -7.15 5.25
C ARG A 27 16.17 -6.90 6.73
N ASN A 28 15.95 -5.65 7.13
CA ASN A 28 15.69 -5.25 8.52
C ASN A 28 14.19 -5.08 8.79
N MET A 29 13.33 -5.58 7.90
CA MET A 29 11.88 -5.49 8.06
C MET A 29 11.40 -6.27 9.29
N GLU A 30 10.43 -5.71 10.01
CA GLU A 30 9.85 -6.32 11.20
C GLU A 30 9.23 -7.70 10.90
N SER A 31 9.37 -8.65 11.82
CA SER A 31 8.90 -10.05 11.66
C SER A 31 7.39 -10.23 11.55
N LYS A 32 6.60 -9.19 11.86
CA LYS A 32 5.14 -9.19 11.71
C LYS A 32 4.68 -9.13 10.25
N TYR A 33 5.58 -8.75 9.34
CA TYR A 33 5.29 -8.66 7.91
C TYR A 33 5.64 -9.97 7.18
N PRO A 34 5.09 -10.22 5.98
CA PRO A 34 5.53 -11.31 5.10
C PRO A 34 7.04 -11.23 4.82
N SER A 35 7.66 -12.32 4.35
CA SER A 35 9.12 -12.34 4.11
C SER A 35 9.58 -11.20 3.19
N TRP A 36 10.71 -10.57 3.52
CA TRP A 36 11.21 -9.40 2.76
C TRP A 36 11.40 -9.70 1.27
N SER A 37 11.75 -10.94 0.91
CA SER A 37 11.92 -11.36 -0.47
C SER A 37 10.60 -11.38 -1.24
N ALA A 38 9.52 -11.85 -0.61
CA ALA A 38 8.18 -11.84 -1.19
C ALA A 38 7.65 -10.41 -1.32
N VAL A 39 7.87 -9.57 -0.31
CA VAL A 39 7.48 -8.15 -0.34
C VAL A 39 8.23 -7.41 -1.45
N TYR A 40 9.55 -7.59 -1.54
CA TYR A 40 10.36 -6.98 -2.60
C TYR A 40 9.96 -7.46 -3.99
N HIS A 41 9.63 -8.75 -4.15
CA HIS A 41 9.13 -9.29 -5.43
C HIS A 41 7.86 -8.55 -5.88
N HIS A 42 6.88 -8.39 -4.99
CA HIS A 42 5.64 -7.68 -5.30
C HIS A 42 5.87 -6.21 -5.56
N PHE A 43 6.69 -5.54 -4.74
CA PHE A 43 7.07 -4.15 -4.96
C PHE A 43 7.68 -3.94 -6.35
N ARG A 44 8.66 -4.77 -6.72
CA ARG A 44 9.32 -4.68 -8.03
C ARG A 44 8.33 -4.90 -9.17
N LYS A 45 7.48 -5.92 -9.07
CA LYS A 45 6.46 -6.23 -10.07
C LYS A 45 5.49 -5.05 -10.23
N TRP A 46 4.95 -4.54 -9.13
CA TRP A 46 3.98 -3.44 -9.15
C TRP A 46 4.58 -2.14 -9.65
N LYS A 47 5.85 -1.86 -9.33
CA LYS A 47 6.58 -0.73 -9.88
C LYS A 47 6.73 -0.83 -11.40
N LEU A 48 7.04 -2.01 -11.92
CA LEU A 48 7.20 -2.21 -13.38
C LEU A 48 5.86 -2.17 -14.13
N ASP A 49 4.77 -2.50 -13.45
CA ASP A 49 3.41 -2.52 -14.03
C ASP A 49 2.64 -1.19 -13.85
N ASP A 50 3.32 -0.13 -13.38
CA ASP A 50 2.76 1.19 -13.01
C ASP A 50 1.55 1.10 -12.07
N ARG A 51 1.57 0.13 -11.15
CA ARG A 51 0.42 -0.16 -10.28
C ARG A 51 0.22 0.91 -9.21
N PHE A 52 1.30 1.52 -8.73
CA PHE A 52 1.19 2.58 -7.72
C PHE A 52 0.53 3.82 -8.31
N GLU A 53 0.91 4.17 -9.54
CA GLU A 53 0.37 5.28 -10.31
C GLU A 53 -1.12 5.05 -10.58
N LYS A 54 -1.49 3.85 -11.06
CA LYS A 54 -2.90 3.47 -11.28
C LYS A 54 -3.73 3.48 -10.01
N MET A 55 -3.18 3.00 -8.89
CA MET A 55 -3.86 3.06 -7.59
C MET A 55 -4.07 4.51 -7.14
N ASN A 56 -3.05 5.35 -7.25
CA ASN A 56 -3.13 6.75 -6.87
C ASN A 56 -4.16 7.51 -7.74
N GLN A 57 -4.12 7.29 -9.05
CA GLN A 57 -5.12 7.85 -9.97
C GLN A 57 -6.54 7.45 -9.55
N ARG A 58 -6.76 6.15 -9.29
CA ARG A 58 -8.09 5.66 -8.89
C ARG A 58 -8.57 6.25 -7.56
N LEU A 59 -7.67 6.39 -6.58
CA LEU A 59 -8.00 7.03 -5.30
C LEU A 59 -8.37 8.51 -5.48
N ASN A 60 -7.62 9.24 -6.30
CA ASN A 60 -7.93 10.63 -6.62
C ASN A 60 -9.28 10.79 -7.33
N GLU A 61 -9.61 9.91 -8.28
CA GLU A 61 -10.93 9.88 -8.93
C GLU A 61 -12.05 9.64 -7.91
N MET A 62 -11.86 8.67 -6.99
CA MET A 62 -12.84 8.38 -5.94
C MET A 62 -13.04 9.54 -4.97
N GLU A 63 -11.96 10.25 -4.62
CA GLU A 63 -12.03 11.44 -3.77
C GLU A 63 -12.72 12.62 -4.49
N ARG A 64 -12.48 12.81 -5.78
CA ARG A 64 -13.19 13.85 -6.56
C ARG A 64 -14.68 13.58 -6.63
N TYR A 65 -15.05 12.33 -6.88
CA TYR A 65 -16.43 11.90 -6.89
C TYR A 65 -17.12 12.14 -5.54
N SER A 66 -16.44 11.87 -4.41
CA SER A 66 -17.02 12.11 -3.08
C SER A 66 -17.15 13.59 -2.72
N LEU A 67 -16.44 14.47 -3.43
CA LEU A 67 -16.47 15.92 -3.25
C LEU A 67 -17.35 16.65 -4.28
N ASP A 68 -18.11 15.93 -5.11
CA ASP A 68 -18.91 16.48 -6.23
C ASP A 68 -18.08 17.39 -7.17
N ARG A 69 -16.80 17.05 -7.39
CA ARG A 69 -15.90 17.79 -8.31
C ARG A 69 -15.76 17.03 -9.63
N GLU A 70 -15.54 17.75 -10.74
CA GLU A 70 -15.31 17.12 -12.04
C GLU A 70 -14.04 16.24 -12.07
N ASP A 71 -14.12 15.16 -12.86
CA ASP A 71 -13.18 14.04 -12.86
C ASP A 71 -11.77 14.38 -13.39
N ALA A 72 -11.61 15.43 -14.20
CA ALA A 72 -10.33 15.83 -14.80
C ALA A 72 -9.65 17.00 -14.04
N PRO A 73 -8.32 17.00 -13.84
CA PRO A 73 -7.62 18.17 -13.32
C PRO A 73 -7.73 19.35 -14.31
N SER A 74 -7.98 20.54 -13.77
CA SER A 74 -7.84 21.83 -14.47
C SER A 74 -6.39 22.09 -14.89
#